data_AF-A0A7W3RHG3-F1
#
_entry.id   AF-A0A7W3RHG3-F1
#
_cell.length_a   1.000
_cell.length_b   1.000
_cell.length_c   1.000
_cell.angle_alpha   90.00
_cell.angle_beta   90.00
_cell.angle_gamma   90.00
#
_symmetry.space_group_name_H-M   'P 1'
#
loop_
_entity.id
_entity.type
_entity.pdbx_description
1 polymer ?
#
loop_
_entity_poly.entity_id
_entity_poly.type
_entity_poly.pdbx_seq_one_letter_code
_entity_poly.pdbx_strand_id
1 'polypeptide(L)'
;MKIKLSVDRFGGNDMSRTLVNDLKKNGVEFTFSRKASMQHFFYSINHRNHRKFVVVDGQEAYLGGFNIGEEYLGNHKKLGYWRDYHLRIKGEGVFEIEQQFLKDWEEDTGQHLSPQHVHTSDSNRANYQLLFSTREELEQKVIKLINCARTKLTIATPYFIPSERYLLYGKKYIRDMQ
;
A
#
# COMPACT_ATOMS: atom_id res chain seq x y z
N MET A 1 13.26 10.17 18.52
CA MET A 1 12.26 9.46 17.70
C MET A 1 12.99 8.65 16.65
N LYS A 2 12.60 7.40 16.40
CA LYS A 2 13.18 6.57 15.32
C LYS A 2 12.24 6.59 14.13
N ILE A 3 12.73 6.96 12.95
CA ILE A 3 11.92 7.03 11.72
C ILE A 3 12.57 6.15 10.68
N LYS A 4 11.79 5.23 10.11
CA LYS A 4 12.18 4.42 8.96
C LYS A 4 11.31 4.78 7.77
N LEU A 5 11.93 5.11 6.65
CA LEU A 5 11.25 5.55 5.44
C LEU A 5 11.74 4.70 4.27
N SER A 6 10.83 3.92 3.69
CA SER A 6 11.05 3.21 2.42
C SER A 6 10.24 3.91 1.33
N VAL A 7 10.89 4.22 0.21
CA VAL A 7 10.25 4.89 -0.94
C VAL A 7 10.45 4.06 -2.19
N ASP A 8 9.40 3.92 -3.00
CA ASP A 8 9.49 3.26 -4.31
C ASP A 8 10.62 3.87 -5.14
N ARG A 9 11.56 3.04 -5.63
CA ARG A 9 12.73 3.54 -6.37
C ARG A 9 12.34 4.35 -7.59
N PHE A 10 11.30 3.94 -8.30
CA PHE A 10 10.86 4.60 -9.53
C PHE A 10 9.96 5.80 -9.25
N GLY A 11 9.03 5.68 -8.30
CA GLY A 11 8.14 6.77 -7.89
C GLY A 11 8.86 7.88 -7.12
N GLY A 12 9.96 7.55 -6.44
CA GLY A 12 10.81 8.49 -5.73
C GLY A 12 11.96 9.06 -6.55
N ASN A 13 12.03 8.81 -7.87
CA ASN A 13 13.10 9.35 -8.72
C ASN A 13 13.15 10.89 -8.72
N ASP A 14 12.01 11.54 -8.47
CA ASP A 14 11.92 12.99 -8.37
C ASP A 14 12.46 13.53 -7.02
N MET A 15 12.75 12.66 -6.05
CA MET A 15 13.37 13.10 -4.80
C MET A 15 14.83 13.50 -5.04
N SER A 16 15.12 14.78 -4.79
CA SER A 16 16.47 15.30 -4.89
C SER A 16 17.42 14.59 -3.93
N ARG A 17 18.68 14.41 -4.35
CA ARG A 17 19.73 13.87 -3.46
C ARG A 17 19.88 14.72 -2.20
N THR A 18 19.68 16.04 -2.32
CA THR A 18 19.69 16.98 -1.20
C THR A 18 18.64 16.63 -0.17
N LEU A 19 17.38 16.44 -0.57
CA LEU A 19 16.30 16.06 0.33
C LEU A 19 16.60 14.73 1.06
N VAL A 20 17.06 13.72 0.33
CA VAL A 20 17.41 12.42 0.93
C VAL A 20 18.54 12.56 1.96
N ASN A 21 19.56 13.36 1.65
CA ASN A 21 20.66 13.62 2.57
C ASN A 21 20.20 14.40 3.81
N ASP A 22 19.32 15.38 3.63
CA ASP A 22 18.75 16.15 4.73
C ASP A 22 17.91 15.25 5.67
N LEU A 23 17.09 14.35 5.12
CA LEU A 23 16.35 13.36 5.91
C LEU A 23 17.31 12.50 6.74
N LYS A 24 18.35 11.94 6.12
CA LYS A 24 19.35 11.11 6.81
C LYS A 24 20.10 11.88 7.89
N LYS A 25 20.48 13.13 7.62
CA LYS A 25 21.15 14.02 8.58
C LYS A 25 20.29 14.29 9.82
N ASN A 26 18.97 14.30 9.66
CA ASN A 26 18.01 14.45 10.74
C ASN A 26 17.60 13.12 11.41
N GLY A 27 18.33 12.02 11.15
CA GLY A 27 18.14 10.73 11.81
C GLY A 27 17.06 9.83 11.20
N VAL A 28 16.57 10.14 9.98
CA VAL A 28 15.69 9.25 9.23
C VAL A 28 16.52 8.12 8.62
N GLU A 29 16.21 6.89 9.00
CA GLU A 29 16.70 5.71 8.30
C GLU A 29 15.94 5.61 6.97
N PHE A 30 16.68 5.69 5.85
CA PHE A 30 16.09 5.81 4.52
C PHE A 30 16.55 4.70 3.59
N THR A 31 15.62 4.08 2.87
CA THR A 31 15.91 3.14 1.78
C THR A 31 15.00 3.40 0.56
N PHE A 32 15.49 2.99 -0.61
CA PHE A 32 14.62 2.84 -1.78
C PHE A 32 14.20 1.38 -1.91
N SER A 33 12.91 1.13 -2.09
CA SER A 33 12.41 -0.23 -2.21
C SER A 33 12.80 -0.87 -3.53
N ARG A 34 13.11 -2.16 -3.47
CA ARG A 34 13.46 -3.02 -4.60
C ARG A 34 14.64 -2.47 -5.38
N LYS A 35 15.84 -2.56 -4.77
CA LYS A 35 17.12 -2.35 -5.46
C LYS A 35 17.14 -3.24 -6.70
N ALA A 36 17.17 -2.64 -7.88
CA ALA A 36 17.14 -3.37 -9.15
C ALA A 36 18.24 -4.43 -9.16
N SER A 37 17.87 -5.71 -9.32
CA SER A 37 18.87 -6.75 -9.56
C SER A 37 19.35 -6.58 -11.00
N MET A 38 20.67 -6.43 -11.19
CA MET A 38 21.25 -6.20 -12.52
C MET A 38 20.95 -7.34 -13.51
N GLN A 39 20.55 -8.51 -13.00
CA GLN A 39 20.25 -9.71 -13.79
C GLN A 39 18.81 -9.72 -14.35
N HIS A 40 17.89 -8.87 -13.86
CA HIS A 40 16.48 -8.87 -14.28
C HIS A 40 15.88 -7.45 -14.41
N PHE A 41 16.65 -6.52 -14.99
CA PHE A 41 16.32 -5.10 -15.07
C PHE A 41 14.90 -4.81 -15.60
N PHE A 42 14.51 -5.36 -16.75
CA PHE A 42 13.17 -5.16 -17.33
C PHE A 42 12.03 -5.78 -16.52
N TYR A 43 12.27 -6.89 -15.82
CA TYR A 43 11.26 -7.53 -14.97
C TYR A 43 11.07 -6.74 -13.66
N SER A 44 12.16 -6.17 -13.13
CA SER A 44 12.16 -5.36 -11.90
C SER A 44 11.40 -4.03 -12.03
N ILE A 45 11.33 -3.46 -13.25
CA ILE A 45 10.61 -2.20 -13.53
C ILE A 45 9.09 -2.37 -13.37
N ASN A 46 8.55 -3.54 -13.70
CA ASN A 46 7.12 -3.83 -13.62
C ASN A 46 6.65 -4.19 -12.21
N HIS A 47 7.57 -4.35 -11.27
CA HIS A 47 7.35 -4.88 -9.92
C HIS A 47 7.56 -3.80 -8.86
N ARG A 48 6.94 -2.63 -9.07
CA ARG A 48 7.00 -1.44 -8.20
C ARG A 48 6.33 -1.65 -6.85
N ASN A 49 6.83 -0.99 -5.81
CA ASN A 49 6.10 -0.93 -4.55
C ASN A 49 5.01 0.14 -4.64
N HIS A 50 3.76 -0.29 -4.77
CA HIS A 50 2.60 0.60 -4.82
C HIS A 50 1.89 0.77 -3.48
N ARG A 51 2.36 0.13 -2.41
CA ARG A 51 1.74 0.25 -1.09
C ARG A 51 2.04 1.63 -0.51
N LYS A 52 1.01 2.30 0.03
CA LYS A 52 1.18 3.50 0.87
C LYS A 52 0.60 3.18 2.23
N PHE A 53 1.46 3.12 3.22
CA PHE A 53 1.03 3.03 4.60
C PHE A 53 2.08 3.66 5.52
N VAL A 54 1.66 4.00 6.74
CA VAL A 54 2.53 4.42 7.83
C VAL A 54 2.05 3.72 9.11
N VAL A 55 3.00 3.29 9.94
CA VAL A 55 2.76 2.76 11.27
C VAL A 55 3.38 3.72 12.27
N VAL A 56 2.61 4.07 13.31
CA VAL A 56 3.03 4.98 14.38
C VAL A 56 3.02 4.21 15.69
N ASP A 57 4.20 4.09 16.30
CA ASP A 57 4.42 3.49 17.62
C ASP A 57 3.85 2.07 17.83
N GLY A 58 3.59 1.33 16.75
CA GLY A 58 2.94 0.01 16.81
C GLY A 58 1.47 0.05 17.28
N GLN A 59 0.85 1.23 17.35
CA GLN A 59 -0.51 1.44 17.89
C GLN A 59 -1.53 1.87 16.84
N GLU A 60 -1.07 2.61 15.82
CA GLU A 60 -1.93 3.11 14.76
C GLU A 60 -1.26 2.94 13.40
N ALA A 61 -2.07 2.62 12.40
CA ALA A 61 -1.61 2.56 11.03
C ALA A 61 -2.56 3.32 10.11
N TYR A 62 -2.00 3.93 9.07
CA TYR A 62 -2.76 4.55 8.00
C TYR A 62 -2.40 3.85 6.70
N LEU A 63 -3.38 3.51 5.87
CA LEU A 63 -3.17 2.92 4.55
C LEU A 63 -4.23 3.38 3.56
N GLY A 64 -3.86 3.49 2.29
CA GLY A 64 -4.80 3.91 1.25
C GLY A 64 -4.12 4.30 -0.06
N GLY A 65 -4.80 5.11 -0.86
CA GLY A 65 -4.29 5.55 -2.17
C GLY A 65 -3.44 6.83 -2.16
N PHE A 66 -3.53 7.66 -1.12
CA PHE A 66 -2.72 8.87 -1.00
C PHE A 66 -1.23 8.58 -0.74
N ASN A 67 -0.36 9.31 -1.44
CA ASN A 67 1.04 9.48 -1.04
C ASN A 67 1.17 10.70 -0.10
N ILE A 68 2.40 11.02 0.30
CA ILE A 68 2.70 12.26 1.03
C ILE A 68 3.04 13.34 -0.01
N GLY A 69 2.14 14.30 -0.20
CA GLY A 69 2.30 15.38 -1.17
C GLY A 69 1.19 16.43 -1.08
N GLU A 70 1.49 17.67 -1.50
CA GLU A 70 0.52 18.77 -1.48
C GLU A 70 -0.61 18.57 -2.50
N GLU A 71 -0.38 17.76 -3.53
CA GLU A 71 -1.36 17.51 -4.58
C GLU A 71 -2.65 16.84 -4.07
N TYR A 72 -2.56 16.09 -2.97
CA TYR A 72 -3.70 15.42 -2.36
C TYR A 72 -4.57 16.37 -1.50
N LEU A 73 -4.12 17.61 -1.25
CA LEU A 73 -4.89 18.62 -0.50
C LEU A 73 -5.99 19.28 -1.34
N GLY A 74 -6.11 18.95 -2.64
CA GLY A 74 -7.12 19.51 -3.53
C GLY A 74 -6.78 20.88 -4.12
N ASN A 75 -5.64 21.46 -3.73
CA ASN A 75 -5.21 22.81 -4.13
C ASN A 75 -4.29 22.84 -5.35
N HIS A 76 -4.01 21.69 -5.95
CA HIS A 76 -3.08 21.62 -7.08
C HIS A 76 -3.74 22.04 -8.39
N LYS A 77 -3.24 23.12 -9.01
CA LYS A 77 -3.84 23.77 -10.19
C LYS A 77 -4.18 22.83 -11.35
N LYS A 78 -3.40 21.76 -11.55
CA LYS A 78 -3.62 20.78 -12.64
C LYS A 78 -4.44 19.57 -12.24
N LEU A 79 -4.35 19.14 -10.98
CA LEU A 79 -4.92 17.88 -10.52
C LEU A 79 -6.27 18.10 -9.84
N GLY A 80 -6.51 19.29 -9.29
CA GLY A 80 -7.75 19.66 -8.62
C GLY A 80 -8.03 18.80 -7.40
N TYR A 81 -9.30 18.53 -7.15
CA TYR A 81 -9.76 17.68 -6.05
C TYR A 81 -9.36 16.22 -6.29
N TRP A 82 -8.61 15.65 -5.35
CA TRP A 82 -8.19 14.25 -5.39
C TRP A 82 -9.13 13.40 -4.53
N ARG A 83 -9.91 12.52 -5.17
CA ARG A 83 -10.78 11.57 -4.47
C ARG A 83 -10.05 10.24 -4.26
N ASP A 84 -9.85 9.85 -3.01
CA ASP A 84 -9.28 8.54 -2.65
C ASP A 84 -9.83 8.05 -1.31
N TYR A 85 -9.58 6.79 -0.99
CA TYR A 85 -9.83 6.22 0.33
C TYR A 85 -8.52 6.07 1.09
N HIS A 86 -8.53 6.53 2.34
CA HIS A 86 -7.43 6.34 3.28
C HIS A 86 -8.01 5.97 4.65
N LEU A 87 -7.56 4.85 5.18
CA LEU A 87 -8.10 4.25 6.38
C LEU A 87 -7.13 4.43 7.52
N ARG A 88 -7.65 4.76 8.70
CA ARG A 88 -6.94 4.66 9.97
C ARG A 88 -7.33 3.34 10.63
N ILE A 89 -6.33 2.53 10.94
CA ILE A 89 -6.46 1.22 11.60
C ILE A 89 -5.87 1.31 13.00
N LYS A 90 -6.56 0.71 13.97
CA LYS A 90 -6.10 0.48 15.34
C LYS A 90 -6.29 -0.99 15.70
N GLY A 91 -5.53 -1.47 16.69
CA GLY A 91 -5.59 -2.86 17.15
C GLY A 91 -4.80 -3.83 16.28
N GLU A 92 -5.29 -5.05 16.17
CA GLU A 92 -4.52 -6.18 15.60
C GLU A 92 -4.09 -5.96 14.14
N GLY A 93 -4.82 -5.18 13.35
CA GLY A 93 -4.45 -4.88 11.97
C GLY A 93 -3.16 -4.06 11.86
N VAL A 94 -2.78 -3.34 12.92
CA VAL A 94 -1.51 -2.61 12.96
C VAL A 94 -0.33 -3.57 12.92
N PHE A 95 -0.43 -4.73 13.59
CA PHE A 95 0.59 -5.78 13.54
C PHE A 95 0.81 -6.27 12.12
N GLU A 96 -0.26 -6.56 11.37
CA GLU A 96 -0.15 -7.05 10.00
C GLU A 96 0.51 -6.02 9.06
N ILE A 97 0.16 -4.73 9.21
CA ILE A 97 0.75 -3.64 8.41
C ILE A 97 2.22 -3.44 8.77
N GLU A 98 2.54 -3.46 10.06
CA GLU A 98 3.92 -3.35 10.54
C GLU A 98 4.77 -4.52 10.05
N GLN A 99 4.28 -5.75 10.15
CA GLN A 99 4.96 -6.93 9.65
C GLN A 99 5.24 -6.85 8.15
N GLN A 100 4.29 -6.34 7.37
CA GLN A 100 4.53 -6.10 5.94
C GLN A 100 5.63 -5.06 5.70
N PHE A 101 5.65 -3.97 6.48
CA PHE A 101 6.72 -2.98 6.40
C PHE A 101 8.09 -3.56 6.71
N LEU A 102 8.19 -4.31 7.82
CA LEU A 102 9.46 -4.87 8.28
C LEU A 102 9.99 -5.92 7.31
N LYS A 103 9.09 -6.71 6.71
CA LYS A 103 9.45 -7.61 5.61
C LYS A 103 10.04 -6.86 4.43
N ASP A 104 9.36 -5.82 3.95
CA ASP A 104 9.86 -4.98 2.84
C ASP A 104 11.22 -4.34 3.21
N TRP A 105 11.35 -3.85 4.45
CA TRP A 105 12.57 -3.25 4.97
C TRP A 105 13.75 -4.23 5.00
N GLU A 106 13.52 -5.45 5.47
CA GLU A 106 14.51 -6.51 5.50
C GLU A 106 14.93 -6.91 4.09
N GLU A 107 13.99 -7.06 3.15
CA GLU A 107 14.28 -7.32 1.73
C GLU A 107 15.19 -6.23 1.12
N ASP A 108 14.98 -4.96 1.49
CA ASP A 108 15.70 -3.82 0.91
C ASP A 108 17.07 -3.54 1.56
N THR A 109 17.19 -3.80 2.86
CA THR A 109 18.33 -3.39 3.68
C THR A 109 19.15 -4.54 4.25
N GLY A 110 18.60 -5.76 4.28
CA GLY A 110 19.15 -6.91 4.99
C GLY A 110 19.04 -6.82 6.51
N GLN A 111 18.36 -5.80 7.05
CA GLN A 111 18.20 -5.62 8.49
C GLN A 111 16.90 -6.27 8.96
N HIS A 112 17.04 -7.34 9.74
CA HIS A 112 15.91 -7.95 10.43
C HIS A 112 15.51 -7.12 11.66
N LEU A 113 14.21 -6.90 11.82
CA LEU A 113 13.62 -6.09 12.88
C LEU A 113 12.38 -6.78 13.40
N SER A 114 12.11 -6.64 14.70
CA SER A 114 10.88 -7.12 15.31
C SER A 114 9.80 -6.03 15.35
N PRO A 115 8.52 -6.40 15.17
CA PRO A 115 7.40 -5.47 15.30
C PRO A 115 7.32 -4.90 16.72
N GLN A 116 6.93 -3.64 16.82
CA GLN A 116 6.68 -2.93 18.08
C GLN A 116 5.21 -2.98 18.48
N HIS A 117 4.37 -3.70 17.72
CA HIS A 117 2.94 -3.82 17.95
C HIS A 117 2.58 -3.94 19.42
N VAL A 118 1.69 -3.05 19.83
CA VAL A 118 1.08 -3.08 21.15
C VAL A 118 -0.32 -3.62 20.97
N HIS A 119 -0.60 -4.77 21.60
CA HIS A 119 -1.97 -5.29 21.68
C HIS A 119 -2.88 -4.21 22.27
N THR A 120 -3.94 -3.85 21.53
CA THR A 120 -4.94 -2.89 22.01
C THR A 120 -6.26 -3.61 22.23
N SER A 121 -6.90 -3.33 23.37
CA SER A 121 -8.20 -3.89 23.75
C SER A 121 -9.37 -3.09 23.17
N ASP A 122 -9.21 -2.51 21.96
CA ASP A 122 -10.22 -1.65 21.37
C ASP A 122 -11.53 -2.41 21.13
N SER A 123 -12.63 -1.86 21.64
CA SER A 123 -13.97 -2.45 21.59
C SER A 123 -14.70 -2.20 20.27
N ASN A 124 -14.19 -1.30 19.42
CA ASN A 124 -14.83 -0.94 18.17
C ASN A 124 -14.38 -1.90 17.05
N ARG A 125 -15.24 -2.89 16.74
CA ARG A 125 -14.88 -4.01 15.87
C ARG A 125 -15.52 -3.85 14.50
N ALA A 126 -14.70 -3.53 13.50
CA ALA A 126 -15.04 -3.73 12.10
C ALA A 126 -14.36 -5.03 11.63
N ASN A 127 -15.09 -5.86 10.87
CA ASN A 127 -14.48 -7.00 10.21
C ASN A 127 -13.76 -6.51 8.96
N TYR A 128 -12.46 -6.74 8.87
CA TYR A 128 -11.66 -6.44 7.69
C TYR A 128 -10.66 -7.58 7.43
N GLN A 129 -10.10 -7.58 6.23
CA GLN A 129 -8.98 -8.44 5.87
C GLN A 129 -7.98 -7.58 5.11
N LEU A 130 -6.73 -7.57 5.57
CA LEU A 130 -5.64 -6.93 4.86
C LEU A 130 -5.06 -7.93 3.85
N LEU A 131 -4.87 -7.47 2.63
CA LEU A 131 -4.34 -8.28 1.54
C LEU A 131 -3.12 -7.58 0.95
N PHE A 132 -1.95 -8.06 1.33
CA PHE A 132 -0.68 -7.71 0.68
C PHE A 132 -0.42 -8.77 -0.38
N SER A 133 -0.43 -8.39 -1.65
CA SER A 133 -0.40 -9.35 -2.75
C SER A 133 0.32 -8.83 -3.97
N THR A 134 0.78 -9.75 -4.82
CA THR A 134 1.11 -9.43 -6.21
C THR A 134 -0.18 -9.27 -7.05
N ARG A 135 -0.02 -8.88 -8.31
CA ARG A 135 -1.14 -8.75 -9.25
C ARG A 135 -1.93 -10.04 -9.41
N GLU A 136 -1.24 -11.17 -9.59
CA GLU A 136 -1.85 -12.48 -9.86
C GLU A 136 -2.62 -13.00 -8.64
N GLU A 137 -2.05 -12.85 -7.45
CA GLU A 137 -2.68 -13.23 -6.18
C GLU A 137 -3.93 -12.38 -5.90
N LEU A 138 -3.87 -11.07 -6.19
CA LEU A 138 -5.00 -10.18 -6.01
C LEU A 138 -6.17 -10.58 -6.91
N GLU A 139 -5.89 -10.88 -8.19
CA GLU A 139 -6.92 -11.26 -9.15
C GLU A 139 -7.70 -12.50 -8.68
N GLN A 140 -7.00 -13.54 -8.23
CA GLN A 140 -7.64 -14.76 -7.73
C GLN A 140 -8.51 -14.49 -6.49
N LYS A 141 -8.03 -13.67 -5.56
CA LYS A 141 -8.78 -13.31 -4.34
C LYS A 141 -10.04 -12.51 -4.69
N VAL A 142 -9.94 -11.56 -5.62
CA VAL A 142 -11.10 -10.77 -6.05
C VAL A 142 -12.13 -11.63 -6.78
N ILE A 143 -11.71 -12.54 -7.67
CA ILE A 143 -12.63 -13.51 -8.31
C ILE A 143 -13.36 -14.35 -7.26
N LYS A 144 -12.67 -14.80 -6.21
CA LYS A 144 -13.30 -15.51 -5.09
C LYS A 144 -14.36 -14.64 -4.39
N LEU A 145 -14.06 -13.37 -4.10
CA LEU A 145 -15.01 -12.44 -3.48
C LEU A 145 -16.26 -12.23 -4.36
N ILE A 146 -16.08 -12.10 -5.68
CA ILE A 146 -17.18 -12.01 -6.65
C ILE A 146 -18.08 -13.25 -6.58
N ASN A 147 -17.48 -14.44 -6.59
CA ASN A 147 -18.22 -15.70 -6.58
C ASN A 147 -18.94 -15.95 -5.24
N CYS A 148 -18.44 -15.39 -4.13
CA CYS A 148 -19.05 -15.53 -2.81
C CYS A 148 -20.11 -14.47 -2.49
N ALA A 149 -20.15 -13.34 -3.22
CA ALA A 149 -21.09 -12.27 -2.96
C ALA A 149 -22.54 -12.71 -3.27
N ARG A 150 -23.44 -12.57 -2.30
CA ARG A 150 -24.86 -12.97 -2.44
C ARG A 150 -25.79 -11.82 -2.82
N THR A 151 -25.52 -10.62 -2.29
CA THR A 151 -26.44 -9.47 -2.40
C THR A 151 -25.81 -8.30 -3.14
N LYS A 152 -24.65 -7.82 -2.69
CA LYS A 152 -23.95 -6.67 -3.28
C LYS A 152 -22.45 -6.79 -3.08
N LEU A 153 -21.69 -6.39 -4.09
CA LEU A 153 -20.25 -6.18 -4.03
C LEU A 153 -19.96 -4.74 -4.49
N THR A 154 -19.36 -3.94 -3.61
CA THR A 154 -18.89 -2.59 -3.96
C THR A 154 -17.39 -2.66 -4.17
N ILE A 155 -16.93 -2.23 -5.35
CA ILE A 155 -15.51 -2.11 -5.68
C ILE A 155 -15.22 -0.63 -5.90
N ALA A 156 -14.25 -0.10 -5.18
CA ALA A 156 -13.68 1.21 -5.46
C ALA A 156 -12.28 1.00 -6.05
N THR A 157 -12.08 1.41 -7.29
CA THR A 157 -10.79 1.31 -7.99
C THR A 157 -10.57 2.55 -8.87
N PRO A 158 -9.35 3.10 -8.95
CA PRO A 158 -9.05 4.16 -9.91
C PRO A 158 -9.10 3.67 -11.36
N TYR A 159 -8.91 2.36 -11.58
CA TYR A 159 -8.90 1.76 -12.91
C TYR A 159 -9.63 0.43 -12.90
N PHE A 160 -10.64 0.30 -13.76
CA PHE A 160 -11.31 -0.97 -14.00
C PHE A 160 -10.89 -1.55 -15.35
N ILE A 161 -9.86 -2.38 -15.32
CA ILE A 161 -9.31 -3.07 -16.50
C ILE A 161 -9.35 -4.58 -16.22
N PRO A 162 -10.54 -5.20 -16.26
CA PRO A 162 -10.71 -6.61 -15.91
C PRO A 162 -10.04 -7.52 -16.95
N SER A 163 -9.45 -8.63 -16.49
CA SER A 163 -9.03 -9.72 -17.37
C SER A 163 -10.24 -10.46 -17.95
N GLU A 164 -10.03 -11.29 -18.98
CA GLU A 164 -11.08 -12.17 -19.49
C GLU A 164 -11.64 -13.10 -18.41
N ARG A 165 -10.78 -13.58 -17.50
CA ARG A 165 -11.20 -14.38 -16.35
C ARG A 165 -12.17 -13.61 -15.46
N TYR A 166 -11.83 -12.35 -15.17
CA TYR A 166 -12.67 -11.48 -14.35
C TYR A 166 -14.06 -11.27 -14.98
N LEU A 167 -14.12 -11.08 -16.30
CA LEU A 167 -15.40 -10.94 -17.02
C LEU A 167 -16.19 -12.27 -17.06
N LEU A 168 -15.51 -13.40 -17.28
CA LEU A 168 -16.14 -14.71 -17.32
C LEU A 168 -16.85 -15.05 -16.00
N TYR A 169 -16.18 -14.81 -14.86
CA TYR A 169 -16.75 -15.08 -13.54
C TYR A 169 -17.66 -13.94 -13.03
N GLY A 170 -17.47 -12.71 -13.51
CA GLY A 170 -18.22 -11.52 -13.07
C GLY A 170 -19.53 -11.25 -13.80
N LYS A 171 -19.76 -11.86 -14.98
CA LYS A 171 -20.92 -11.58 -15.87
C LYS A 171 -22.31 -11.66 -15.20
N LYS A 172 -22.46 -12.40 -14.10
CA LYS A 172 -23.74 -12.53 -13.38
C LYS A 172 -24.07 -11.32 -12.48
N TYR A 173 -23.09 -10.48 -12.14
CA TYR A 173 -23.21 -9.48 -11.06
C TYR A 173 -22.90 -8.03 -11.46
N ILE A 174 -22.42 -7.80 -12.69
CA ILE A 174 -22.13 -6.45 -13.19
C ILE A 174 -23.45 -5.88 -13.75
N ARG A 175 -24.17 -5.10 -12.95
CA ARG A 175 -25.38 -4.39 -13.40
C ARG A 175 -25.19 -2.89 -13.54
N ASP A 176 -24.36 -2.26 -12.70
CA ASP A 176 -24.09 -0.82 -12.78
C ASP A 176 -22.66 -0.54 -12.29
N MET A 177 -21.82 0.07 -13.13
CA MET A 177 -20.56 0.68 -12.71
C MET A 177 -20.77 2.19 -12.68
N GLN A 178 -20.59 2.81 -11.51
CA GLN A 178 -20.64 4.27 -11.32
C GLN A 178 -19.23 4.86 -11.37
#